data_AF-A0A7C3DLJ3-F1
#
_entry.id   AF-A0A7C3DLJ3-F1
#
_cell.length_a   1.000
_cell.length_b   1.000
_cell.length_c   1.000
_cell.angle_alpha   90.00
_cell.angle_beta   90.00
_cell.angle_gamma   90.00
#
_symmetry.space_group_name_H-M   'P 1'
#
loop_
_entity.id
_entity.type
_entity.pdbx_description
1 polymer ?
#
loop_
_entity_poly.entity_id
_entity_poly.type
_entity_poly.pdbx_seq_one_letter_code
_entity_poly.pdbx_strand_id
1 'polypeptide(L)'
;MACKGPVQLQSRRTSRNPGLGLAYVLLVVAIFAAVRLRPGGLALLPVCPWRALTGFPCPFCEGTHAFVALAEGQIGLAWRANPLVALSVLTIFLWGLVDLVGMLTGKRPQLLLSAKEKKWLFALLGALLLANWLYLILSSRI
;
A
#
# COMPACT_ATOMS: atom_id res chain seq x y z
N MET A 1 52.13 6.26 14.26
CA MET A 1 51.12 7.24 14.75
C MET A 1 50.28 7.68 13.55
N ALA A 2 49.02 7.24 13.46
CA ALA A 2 48.09 7.66 12.41
C ALA A 2 46.85 8.25 13.08
N CYS A 3 46.70 9.57 13.00
CA CYS A 3 45.49 10.28 13.41
C CYS A 3 44.34 9.87 12.47
N LYS A 4 43.44 9.02 12.95
CA LYS A 4 42.10 8.89 12.35
C LYS A 4 41.36 10.21 12.61
N GLY A 5 41.19 11.00 11.55
CA GLY A 5 40.37 12.21 11.58
C GLY A 5 38.93 11.91 12.04
N PRO A 6 38.21 12.92 12.54
CA PRO A 6 36.87 12.74 13.10
C PRO A 6 35.94 12.16 12.06
N VAL A 7 35.31 11.03 12.39
CA VAL A 7 34.19 10.45 11.64
C VAL A 7 33.09 11.49 11.62
N GLN A 8 32.97 12.21 10.50
CA GLN A 8 31.88 13.13 10.23
C GLN A 8 30.61 12.29 10.08
N LEU A 9 29.86 12.15 11.17
CA LEU A 9 28.48 11.70 11.15
C LEU A 9 27.68 12.78 10.41
N GLN A 10 27.74 12.74 9.08
CA GLN A 10 26.82 13.47 8.22
C GLN A 10 25.43 13.03 8.64
N SER A 11 24.78 13.89 9.43
CA SER A 11 23.34 13.86 9.61
C SER A 11 22.73 14.03 8.22
N ARG A 12 22.57 12.91 7.50
CA ARG A 12 21.68 12.83 6.35
C ARG A 12 20.30 13.06 6.93
N ARG A 13 19.99 14.34 7.12
CA ARG A 13 18.67 14.88 7.33
C ARG A 13 17.94 14.57 6.03
N THR A 14 17.48 13.33 5.89
CA THR A 14 16.59 12.94 4.81
C THR A 14 15.40 13.88 4.96
N SER A 15 15.32 14.88 4.09
CA SER A 15 14.24 15.86 4.05
C SER A 15 12.97 15.11 3.67
N ARG A 16 12.35 14.44 4.65
CA ARG A 16 11.09 13.74 4.46
C ARG A 16 10.07 14.84 4.23
N ASN A 17 9.54 14.92 3.00
CA ASN A 17 8.53 15.91 2.62
C ASN A 17 7.37 15.83 3.63
N PRO A 18 7.14 16.88 4.44
CA PRO A 18 6.34 16.78 5.66
C PRO A 18 4.82 16.62 5.45
N GLY A 19 4.37 16.15 4.30
CA GLY A 19 2.95 15.89 4.01
C GLY A 19 2.70 14.71 3.09
N LEU A 20 3.71 13.88 2.77
CA LEU A 20 3.54 12.83 1.76
C LEU A 20 2.49 11.78 2.16
N GLY A 21 2.46 11.33 3.42
CA GLY A 21 1.46 10.36 3.87
C GLY A 21 0.06 10.95 3.93
N LEU A 22 -0.09 12.19 4.38
CA LEU A 22 -1.37 12.89 4.35
C LEU A 22 -1.87 13.10 2.90
N ALA A 23 -0.99 13.51 1.99
CA ALA A 23 -1.33 13.65 0.57
C ALA A 23 -1.79 12.31 -0.04
N TYR A 24 -1.14 11.21 0.33
CA TYR A 24 -1.53 9.87 -0.11
C TYR A 24 -2.90 9.45 0.44
N VAL A 25 -3.18 9.75 1.72
CA VAL A 25 -4.52 9.51 2.30
C VAL A 25 -5.58 10.34 1.60
N LEU A 26 -5.34 11.63 1.38
CA LEU A 26 -6.28 12.51 0.67
C LEU A 26 -6.55 12.01 -0.76
N LEU A 27 -5.52 11.53 -1.46
CA LEU A 27 -5.66 10.91 -2.76
C LEU A 27 -6.55 9.66 -2.69
N VAL A 28 -6.30 8.76 -1.74
CA VAL A 28 -7.12 7.55 -1.55
C VAL A 28 -8.57 7.95 -1.24
N VAL A 29 -8.81 8.89 -0.33
CA VAL A 29 -10.17 9.37 0.00
C VAL A 29 -10.86 9.97 -1.22
N ALA A 30 -10.15 10.76 -2.04
CA ALA A 30 -10.70 11.32 -3.27
C ALA A 30 -11.10 10.23 -4.27
N ILE A 31 -10.28 9.18 -4.43
CA ILE A 31 -10.61 8.03 -5.30
C ILE A 31 -11.81 7.26 -4.73
N PHE A 32 -11.86 7.02 -3.41
CA PHE A 32 -13.01 6.38 -2.75
C PHE A 32 -14.32 7.16 -3.01
N ALA A 33 -14.27 8.48 -2.83
CA ALA A 33 -15.40 9.36 -3.09
C ALA A 33 -15.81 9.30 -4.56
N ALA A 34 -14.85 9.35 -5.49
CA ALA A 34 -15.11 9.23 -6.92
C ALA A 34 -15.79 7.89 -7.27
N VAL A 35 -15.31 6.77 -6.73
CA VAL A 35 -15.93 5.45 -6.94
C VAL A 35 -17.37 5.43 -6.41
N ARG A 36 -17.62 6.02 -5.25
CA ARG A 36 -18.97 6.08 -4.64
C ARG A 36 -19.96 6.98 -5.36
N LEU A 37 -19.47 8.08 -5.92
CA LEU A 37 -20.31 9.08 -6.58
C LEU A 37 -20.57 8.75 -8.06
N ARG A 38 -19.85 7.79 -8.64
CA ARG A 38 -20.06 7.36 -10.03
C ARG A 38 -21.08 6.22 -10.13
N PRO A 39 -22.20 6.40 -10.84
CA PRO A 39 -23.11 5.30 -11.13
C PRO A 39 -22.41 4.28 -12.05
N GLY A 40 -22.46 3.00 -11.68
CA GLY A 40 -21.91 1.90 -12.48
C GLY A 40 -20.86 1.01 -11.80
N GLY A 41 -20.31 1.41 -10.64
CA GLY A 41 -19.46 0.56 -9.79
C GLY A 41 -18.42 -0.29 -10.56
N LEU A 42 -18.37 -1.59 -10.24
CA LEU A 42 -17.54 -2.60 -10.91
C LEU A 42 -17.96 -2.92 -12.35
N ALA A 43 -19.19 -2.57 -12.77
CA ALA A 43 -19.72 -2.90 -14.10
C ALA A 43 -18.99 -2.17 -15.25
N LEU A 44 -18.21 -1.13 -14.92
CA LEU A 44 -17.38 -0.39 -15.87
C LEU A 44 -15.96 -0.96 -16.00
N LEU A 45 -15.58 -1.97 -15.19
CA LEU A 45 -14.25 -2.56 -15.31
C LEU A 45 -14.21 -3.49 -16.52
N PRO A 46 -13.32 -3.24 -17.49
CA PRO A 46 -13.20 -4.09 -18.67
C PRO A 46 -12.72 -5.49 -18.28
N VAL A 47 -13.07 -6.49 -19.09
CA VAL A 47 -12.57 -7.85 -18.93
C VAL A 47 -11.04 -7.83 -18.92
N CYS A 48 -10.43 -8.44 -17.91
CA CYS A 48 -8.99 -8.47 -17.75
C CYS A 48 -8.33 -9.26 -18.91
N PRO A 49 -7.55 -8.63 -19.80
CA PRO A 49 -6.92 -9.33 -20.92
C PRO A 49 -5.90 -10.35 -20.44
N TRP A 50 -5.21 -10.11 -19.32
CA TRP A 50 -4.30 -11.07 -18.71
C TRP A 50 -4.98 -12.38 -18.34
N ARG A 51 -6.15 -12.29 -17.69
CA ARG A 51 -6.92 -13.48 -17.32
C ARG A 51 -7.48 -14.18 -18.56
N ALA A 52 -7.88 -13.43 -19.57
CA ALA A 52 -8.33 -14.00 -20.84
C ALA A 52 -7.21 -14.74 -21.59
N LEU A 53 -5.97 -14.24 -21.55
CA LEU A 53 -4.82 -14.83 -22.24
C LEU A 53 -4.17 -15.98 -21.46
N THR A 54 -4.04 -15.85 -20.14
CA THR A 54 -3.26 -16.78 -19.31
C THR A 54 -4.13 -17.76 -18.50
N GLY A 55 -5.42 -17.46 -18.32
CA GLY A 55 -6.30 -18.18 -17.41
C GLY A 55 -6.04 -17.91 -15.93
N PHE A 56 -5.03 -17.13 -15.57
CA PHE A 56 -4.68 -16.80 -14.18
C PHE A 56 -5.26 -15.46 -13.74
N PRO A 57 -5.69 -15.32 -12.47
CA PRO A 57 -6.10 -14.03 -11.93
C PRO A 57 -4.91 -13.06 -11.91
N CYS A 58 -5.17 -11.83 -12.35
CA CYS A 58 -4.19 -10.74 -12.29
C CYS A 58 -4.29 -10.04 -10.92
N PRO A 59 -3.19 -9.94 -10.15
CA PRO A 59 -3.23 -9.35 -8.82
C PRO A 59 -3.64 -7.87 -8.82
N PHE A 60 -3.40 -7.15 -9.93
CA PHE A 60 -3.85 -5.77 -10.10
C PHE A 60 -5.36 -5.67 -10.28
N CYS A 61 -5.94 -6.50 -11.15
CA CYS A 61 -7.39 -6.47 -11.39
C CYS A 61 -8.16 -6.87 -10.13
N GLU A 62 -7.77 -7.98 -9.48
CA GLU A 62 -8.36 -8.40 -8.19
C GLU A 62 -8.16 -7.33 -7.10
N GLY A 63 -7.03 -6.61 -7.14
CA GLY A 63 -6.80 -5.45 -6.27
C GLY A 63 -7.79 -4.31 -6.51
N THR A 64 -8.15 -4.03 -7.76
CA THR A 64 -9.22 -3.06 -8.08
C THR A 64 -10.57 -3.53 -7.55
N HIS A 65 -10.91 -4.81 -7.69
CA HIS A 65 -12.13 -5.37 -7.10
C HIS A 65 -12.15 -5.18 -5.58
N ALA A 66 -11.04 -5.47 -4.90
CA ALA A 66 -10.93 -5.26 -3.47
C ALA A 66 -11.05 -3.79 -3.08
N PHE A 67 -10.40 -2.89 -3.83
CA PHE A 67 -10.48 -1.45 -3.59
C PHE A 67 -11.90 -0.92 -3.75
N VAL A 68 -12.63 -1.33 -4.79
CA VAL A 68 -14.03 -0.92 -5.00
C VAL A 68 -14.92 -1.51 -3.90
N ALA A 69 -14.72 -2.76 -3.51
CA ALA A 69 -15.47 -3.37 -2.42
C ALA A 69 -15.22 -2.64 -1.08
N LEU A 70 -13.98 -2.25 -0.77
CA LEU A 70 -13.68 -1.38 0.38
C LEU A 70 -14.38 -0.04 0.22
N ALA A 71 -14.30 0.54 -0.98
CA ALA A 71 -14.95 1.79 -1.29
C ALA A 71 -16.42 1.67 -0.96
N GLU A 72 -17.12 0.61 -1.34
CA GLU A 72 -18.53 0.24 -1.07
C GLU A 72 -18.84 -0.22 0.37
N GLY A 73 -17.84 -0.30 1.25
CA GLY A 73 -18.02 -0.73 2.64
C GLY A 73 -18.16 -2.24 2.82
N GLN A 74 -17.92 -3.02 1.76
CA GLN A 74 -18.01 -4.47 1.73
C GLN A 74 -16.68 -5.10 2.13
N ILE A 75 -16.28 -4.95 3.39
CA ILE A 75 -14.96 -5.37 3.90
C ILE A 75 -14.70 -6.87 3.67
N GLY A 76 -15.70 -7.71 3.90
CA GLY A 76 -15.57 -9.17 3.70
C GLY A 76 -15.32 -9.54 2.24
N LEU A 77 -15.95 -8.83 1.30
CA LEU A 77 -15.73 -9.03 -0.14
C LEU A 77 -14.36 -8.50 -0.56
N ALA A 78 -13.94 -7.36 -0.01
CA ALA A 78 -12.60 -6.84 -0.26
C ALA A 78 -11.50 -7.78 0.20
N TRP A 79 -11.65 -8.38 1.38
CA TRP A 79 -10.67 -9.33 1.92
C TRP A 79 -10.56 -10.59 1.06
N ARG A 80 -11.70 -11.11 0.59
CA ARG A 80 -11.73 -12.27 -0.31
C ARG A 80 -11.14 -11.96 -1.68
N ALA A 81 -11.40 -10.75 -2.19
CA ALA A 81 -10.91 -10.31 -3.49
C ALA A 81 -9.39 -10.09 -3.46
N ASN A 82 -8.85 -9.37 -2.48
CA ASN A 82 -7.40 -9.18 -2.34
C ASN A 82 -7.03 -8.70 -0.92
N PRO A 83 -6.58 -9.58 -0.02
CA PRO A 83 -6.28 -9.22 1.36
C PRO A 83 -5.08 -8.26 1.46
N LEU A 84 -4.10 -8.36 0.55
CA LEU A 84 -2.97 -7.44 0.54
C LEU A 84 -3.41 -5.99 0.25
N VAL A 85 -4.38 -5.78 -0.64
CA VAL A 85 -4.94 -4.44 -0.90
C VAL A 85 -5.72 -3.93 0.31
N ALA A 86 -6.54 -4.78 0.95
CA ALA A 86 -7.26 -4.42 2.17
C ALA A 86 -6.31 -3.96 3.29
N LEU A 87 -5.24 -4.72 3.53
CA LEU A 87 -4.21 -4.37 4.50
C LEU A 87 -3.44 -3.11 4.10
N SER A 88 -3.15 -2.92 2.81
CA SER A 88 -2.44 -1.74 2.31
C SER A 88 -3.23 -0.46 2.53
N VAL A 89 -4.53 -0.46 2.20
CA VAL A 89 -5.41 0.70 2.43
C VAL A 89 -5.50 1.04 3.91
N LEU A 90 -5.67 0.04 4.79
CA LEU A 90 -5.67 0.24 6.24
C LEU A 90 -4.33 0.83 6.72
N THR A 91 -3.22 0.29 6.25
CA THR A 91 -1.88 0.76 6.63
C THR A 91 -1.65 2.20 6.20
N ILE A 92 -2.03 2.57 4.98
CA ILE A 92 -1.95 3.94 4.46
C ILE A 92 -2.78 4.88 5.32
N PHE A 93 -4.00 4.49 5.67
CA PHE A 93 -4.88 5.29 6.51
C PHE A 93 -4.28 5.55 7.90
N LEU A 94 -3.82 4.49 8.58
CA LEU A 94 -3.16 4.60 9.89
C LEU A 94 -1.87 5.44 9.80
N TRP A 95 -1.10 5.28 8.73
CA TRP A 95 0.10 6.07 8.48
C TRP A 95 -0.23 7.56 8.34
N GLY A 96 -1.30 7.90 7.60
CA GLY A 96 -1.74 9.30 7.48
C GLY A 96 -2.23 9.89 8.80
N LEU A 97 -2.87 9.11 9.68
CA LEU A 97 -3.21 9.57 11.03
C LEU A 97 -1.96 9.90 11.85
N VAL A 98 -0.95 9.05 11.78
CA VAL A 98 0.35 9.29 12.44
C VAL A 98 1.01 10.56 11.90
N ASP A 99 1.01 10.76 10.58
CA ASP A 99 1.55 11.97 9.95
C ASP A 99 0.75 13.22 10.36
N LEU A 100 -0.58 13.14 10.45
CA LEU A 100 -1.45 14.23 10.91
C LEU A 100 -1.16 14.60 12.37
N VAL A 101 -1.09 13.61 13.26
CA VAL A 101 -0.71 13.82 14.67
C VAL A 101 0.69 14.44 14.77
N GLY A 102 1.64 13.97 13.95
CA GLY A 102 2.99 14.52 13.91
C GLY A 102 3.07 15.95 13.34
N MET A 103 2.14 16.32 12.45
CA MET A 103 1.96 17.71 12.01
C MET A 103 1.43 18.60 13.13
N LEU A 104 0.44 18.14 13.90
CA LEU A 104 -0.18 18.91 14.98
C LEU A 104 0.70 19.02 16.23
N THR A 105 1.47 17.99 16.55
CA THR A 105 2.30 17.92 17.78
C THR A 105 3.76 18.32 17.54
N GLY A 106 4.17 18.48 16.28
CA GLY A 106 5.57 18.66 15.89
C GLY A 106 6.47 17.44 16.10
N LYS A 107 5.94 16.33 16.66
CA LYS A 107 6.69 15.10 16.94
C LYS A 107 6.39 14.06 15.87
N ARG A 108 7.38 13.80 15.00
CA ARG A 108 7.21 12.86 13.87
C ARG A 108 8.07 11.61 14.05
N PRO A 109 7.50 10.41 13.87
CA PRO A 109 8.30 9.20 13.89
C PRO A 109 9.21 9.17 12.66
N GLN A 110 10.52 9.08 12.92
CA GLN A 110 11.52 8.83 11.89
C GLN A 110 11.74 7.33 11.78
N LEU A 111 11.32 6.72 10.66
CA LEU A 111 11.73 5.36 10.35
C LEU A 111 13.19 5.38 9.87
N LEU A 112 14.09 5.15 10.82
CA LEU A 112 15.51 4.95 10.54
C LEU A 112 15.74 3.45 10.37
N LEU A 113 15.64 2.98 9.13
CA LEU A 113 15.98 1.59 8.79
C LEU A 113 17.43 1.52 8.32
N SER A 114 18.21 0.63 8.92
CA SER A 114 19.51 0.20 8.43
C SER A 114 19.41 -0.45 7.05
N ALA A 115 20.53 -0.53 6.33
CA ALA A 115 20.57 -1.21 5.03
C ALA A 115 20.13 -2.69 5.11
N LYS A 116 20.47 -3.36 6.23
CA LYS A 116 20.05 -4.74 6.51
C LYS A 116 18.54 -4.82 6.71
N GLU A 117 17.94 -3.94 7.51
CA GLU A 117 16.49 -3.91 7.72
C GLU A 117 15.72 -3.58 6.44
N LYS A 118 16.23 -2.65 5.61
CA LYS A 118 15.64 -2.37 4.29
C LYS A 118 15.64 -3.63 3.41
N LYS A 119 16.77 -4.36 3.35
CA LYS A 119 16.87 -5.60 2.58
C LYS A 119 15.83 -6.63 3.05
N TRP A 120 15.70 -6.83 4.36
CA TRP A 120 14.71 -7.75 4.92
C TRP A 120 13.27 -7.29 4.70
N LEU A 121 13.01 -5.98 4.80
CA LEU A 121 11.70 -5.41 4.49
C LEU A 121 11.31 -5.67 3.03
N PHE A 122 12.22 -5.43 2.08
CA PHE A 122 11.95 -5.74 0.67
C PHE A 122 11.75 -7.23 0.43
N ALA A 123 12.54 -8.09 1.09
CA ALA A 123 12.36 -9.53 1.01
C ALA A 123 10.98 -9.97 1.56
N LEU A 124 10.55 -9.41 2.69
CA LEU A 124 9.24 -9.66 3.28
C LEU A 124 8.11 -9.18 2.38
N LEU A 125 8.20 -7.97 1.82
CA LEU A 125 7.20 -7.45 0.88
C LEU A 125 7.10 -8.32 -0.38
N GLY A 126 8.23 -8.78 -0.91
CA GLY A 126 8.26 -9.73 -2.02
C GLY A 126 7.59 -11.06 -1.66
N ALA A 127 7.90 -11.62 -0.49
CA ALA A 127 7.27 -12.85 -0.02
C ALA A 127 5.75 -12.70 0.18
N LEU A 128 5.29 -11.59 0.78
CA LEU A 128 3.87 -11.30 0.95
C LEU A 128 3.16 -11.12 -0.39
N LEU A 129 3.80 -10.49 -1.37
CA LEU A 129 3.25 -10.34 -2.71
C LEU A 129 3.06 -11.70 -3.40
N LEU A 130 4.06 -12.58 -3.31
CA LEU A 130 3.99 -13.94 -3.86
C LEU A 130 2.93 -14.78 -3.14
N ALA A 131 2.89 -14.72 -1.81
CA ALA A 131 1.89 -15.42 -1.01
C ALA A 131 0.46 -14.94 -1.32
N ASN A 132 0.27 -13.63 -1.47
CA ASN A 132 -1.01 -13.06 -1.88
C ASN A 132 -1.40 -13.54 -3.29
N TRP A 133 -0.46 -13.57 -4.22
CA TRP A 133 -0.76 -14.04 -5.57
C TRP A 133 -1.12 -15.53 -5.60
N LEU A 134 -0.42 -16.36 -4.82
CA LEU A 134 -0.78 -17.77 -4.64
C LEU A 134 -2.19 -17.91 -4.04
N TYR A 135 -2.52 -17.11 -3.02
CA TYR A 135 -3.87 -17.05 -2.46
C TYR A 135 -4.92 -16.77 -3.54
N LEU A 136 -4.70 -15.75 -4.39
CA LEU A 136 -5.62 -15.40 -5.48
C LEU A 136 -5.79 -16.55 -6.48
N ILE A 137 -4.70 -17.23 -6.85
CA ILE A 137 -4.75 -18.38 -7.76
C ILE A 137 -5.58 -19.51 -7.16
N LEU A 138 -5.43 -19.78 -5.85
CA LEU A 138 -6.16 -20.83 -5.16
C LEU A 138 -7.63 -20.46 -4.96
N SER A 139 -7.94 -19.21 -4.63
CA SER A 139 -9.31 -18.75 -4.38
C SER A 139 -10.13 -18.52 -5.66
N SER A 140 -9.48 -18.25 -6.80
CA SER A 140 -10.16 -18.01 -8.09
C SER A 140 -10.42 -19.28 -8.90
N ARG A 141 -9.96 -20.45 -8.42
CA ARG A 141 -10.08 -21.76 -9.09
C ARG A 141 -11.16 -22.66 -8.50
N ILE A 142 -11.85 -22.20 -7.46
CA ILE A 142 -12.97 -22.89 -6.78
C ILE A 142 -14.26 -22.17 -7.17
#